data_AF-A0A110B0F4-F1
#
_entry.id   AF-A0A110B0F4-F1
#
_cell.length_a   1.000
_cell.length_b   1.000
_cell.length_c   1.000
_cell.angle_alpha   90.00
_cell.angle_beta   90.00
_cell.angle_gamma   90.00
#
_symmetry.space_group_name_H-M   'P 1'
#
loop_
_entity.id
_entity.type
_entity.pdbx_description
1 polymer ?
#
loop_
_entity_poly.entity_id
_entity_poly.type
_entity_poly.pdbx_seq_one_letter_code
_entity_poly.pdbx_strand_id
1 'polypeptide(L)'
;MISEIIMLRLFSIVEISIEEVALKLACGAKYKNGTPPIVLLRCRSMQDAHVNMLTHNRRRASRYLKWTKASYIRDSIQFVLNITDCFYSNIQIHGNIINEMRIVRNHVAHRSTSTKNEYLNLLRSRYGGNPNLTLGAFLISKTRNPISNIEYYIRAAKIVLNDITKG
;
A
#
# COMPACT_ATOMS: atom_id res chain seq x y z
N MET A 1 2.91 21.96 -4.77
CA MET A 1 1.48 21.92 -5.14
C MET A 1 1.16 20.81 -6.13
N ILE A 2 1.63 20.83 -7.40
CA ILE A 2 1.27 19.78 -8.37
C ILE A 2 1.80 18.39 -7.97
N SER A 3 3.09 18.27 -7.62
CA SER A 3 3.69 16.99 -7.22
C SER A 3 3.02 16.35 -6.00
N GLU A 4 2.61 17.17 -5.04
CA GLU A 4 1.90 16.74 -3.83
C GLU A 4 0.49 16.20 -4.15
N ILE A 5 -0.24 16.86 -5.05
CA ILE A 5 -1.56 16.40 -5.53
C ILE A 5 -1.42 15.07 -6.28
N ILE A 6 -0.40 14.94 -7.14
CA ILE A 6 -0.09 13.68 -7.83
C ILE A 6 0.18 12.58 -6.80
N MET A 7 0.96 12.86 -5.75
CA MET A 7 1.26 11.90 -4.71
C MET A 7 0.00 11.42 -3.96
N LEU A 8 -0.92 12.35 -3.62
CA LEU A 8 -2.20 12.00 -3.01
C LEU A 8 -3.02 11.07 -3.91
N ARG A 9 -3.16 11.43 -5.19
CA ARG A 9 -3.92 10.64 -6.18
C ARG A 9 -3.30 9.27 -6.42
N LEU A 10 -1.98 9.22 -6.58
CA LEU A 10 -1.23 7.99 -6.77
C LEU A 10 -1.46 7.02 -5.61
N PHE A 11 -1.35 7.50 -4.37
CA PHE A 11 -1.54 6.64 -3.20
C PHE A 11 -2.98 6.13 -3.10
N SER A 12 -3.98 6.97 -3.38
CA SER A 12 -5.39 6.52 -3.44
C SER A 12 -5.61 5.43 -4.49
N ILE A 13 -5.00 5.55 -5.68
CA ILE A 13 -5.10 4.52 -6.72
C ILE A 13 -4.47 3.20 -6.23
N VAL A 14 -3.30 3.26 -5.59
CA VAL A 14 -2.65 2.07 -5.04
C VAL A 14 -3.51 1.42 -3.96
N GLU A 15 -4.06 2.21 -3.03
CA GLU A 15 -4.90 1.72 -1.95
C GLU A 15 -6.14 0.97 -2.47
N ILE A 16 -6.89 1.61 -3.37
CA ILE A 16 -8.10 1.03 -3.99
C ILE A 16 -7.74 -0.21 -4.81
N SER A 17 -6.62 -0.19 -5.54
CA SER A 17 -6.23 -1.33 -6.38
C SER A 17 -5.83 -2.55 -5.53
N ILE A 18 -5.10 -2.35 -4.43
CA ILE A 18 -4.76 -3.44 -3.49
C ILE A 18 -6.02 -4.04 -2.89
N GLU A 19 -6.97 -3.20 -2.47
CA GLU A 19 -8.26 -3.63 -1.95
C GLU A 19 -9.04 -4.46 -2.98
N GLU A 20 -9.23 -3.93 -4.18
CA GLU A 20 -9.97 -4.63 -5.24
C GLU A 20 -9.35 -5.99 -5.57
N VAL A 21 -8.01 -6.06 -5.65
CA VAL A 21 -7.31 -7.33 -5.90
C VAL A 21 -7.59 -8.31 -4.77
N ALA A 22 -7.43 -7.92 -3.51
CA ALA A 22 -7.71 -8.79 -2.37
C ALA A 22 -9.16 -9.31 -2.36
N LEU A 23 -10.13 -8.43 -2.63
CA LEU A 23 -11.54 -8.80 -2.68
C LEU A 23 -11.83 -9.77 -3.84
N LYS A 24 -11.27 -9.54 -5.02
CA LYS A 24 -11.42 -10.43 -6.19
C LYS A 24 -10.79 -11.81 -5.91
N LEU A 25 -9.61 -11.86 -5.31
CA LEU A 25 -8.95 -13.10 -4.93
C LEU A 25 -9.78 -13.88 -3.88
N ALA A 26 -10.37 -13.20 -2.90
CA ALA A 26 -11.26 -13.82 -1.91
C ALA A 26 -12.53 -14.44 -2.55
N CYS A 27 -12.97 -13.91 -3.70
CA CYS A 27 -14.06 -14.50 -4.49
C CYS A 27 -13.60 -15.69 -5.37
N GLY A 28 -12.30 -15.98 -5.40
CA GLY A 28 -11.70 -17.05 -6.21
C GLY A 28 -11.25 -16.62 -7.61
N ALA A 29 -11.05 -15.31 -7.84
CA ALA A 29 -10.39 -14.86 -9.07
C ALA A 29 -8.98 -15.45 -9.15
N LYS A 30 -8.58 -15.90 -10.34
CA LYS A 30 -7.22 -16.43 -10.59
C LYS A 30 -6.25 -15.29 -10.82
N TYR A 31 -4.98 -15.55 -10.51
CA TYR A 31 -3.87 -14.68 -10.90
C TYR A 31 -3.68 -14.64 -12.42
N LYS A 32 -2.88 -13.69 -12.90
CA LYS A 32 -2.53 -13.57 -14.33
C LYS A 32 -1.86 -14.82 -14.88
N ASN A 33 -1.09 -15.54 -14.06
CA ASN A 33 -0.48 -16.82 -14.44
C ASN A 33 -1.48 -18.01 -14.43
N GLY A 34 -2.75 -17.78 -14.11
CA GLY A 34 -3.81 -18.81 -14.04
C GLY A 34 -3.89 -19.57 -12.71
N THR A 35 -2.96 -19.36 -11.79
CA THR A 35 -2.93 -20.00 -10.47
C THR A 35 -4.07 -19.45 -9.60
N PRO A 36 -4.83 -20.31 -8.89
CA PRO A 36 -5.84 -19.85 -7.94
C PRO A 36 -5.19 -19.36 -6.62
N PRO A 37 -5.80 -18.39 -5.93
CA PRO A 37 -5.34 -17.97 -4.61
C PRO A 37 -5.64 -19.02 -3.53
N ILE A 38 -4.82 -19.02 -2.49
CA ILE A 38 -5.03 -19.80 -1.28
C ILE A 38 -6.00 -19.03 -0.37
N VAL A 39 -7.27 -19.40 -0.45
CA VAL A 39 -8.35 -18.81 0.37
C VAL A 39 -8.65 -19.67 1.60
N LEU A 40 -8.86 -19.02 2.74
CA LEU A 40 -9.36 -19.66 3.97
C LEU A 40 -10.90 -19.67 4.01
N LEU A 41 -11.51 -18.60 3.50
CA LEU A 41 -12.95 -18.47 3.35
C LEU A 41 -13.27 -17.99 1.93
N ARG A 42 -13.96 -18.82 1.17
CA ARG A 42 -14.42 -18.45 -0.18
C ARG A 42 -15.66 -17.58 -0.08
N CYS A 43 -15.58 -16.38 -0.65
CA CYS A 43 -16.67 -15.41 -0.67
C CYS A 43 -17.44 -15.49 -1.99
N ARG A 44 -18.73 -15.12 -1.99
CA ARG A 44 -19.60 -15.21 -3.18
C ARG A 44 -19.59 -13.95 -4.03
N SER A 45 -19.26 -12.81 -3.43
CA SER A 45 -19.20 -11.51 -4.10
C SER A 45 -18.14 -10.63 -3.44
N MET A 46 -17.72 -9.55 -4.10
CA MET A 46 -16.76 -8.60 -3.51
C MET A 46 -17.33 -7.93 -2.25
N GLN A 47 -18.64 -7.69 -2.20
CA GLN A 47 -19.30 -7.14 -1.01
C GLN A 47 -19.25 -8.12 0.16
N ASP A 48 -19.53 -9.41 -0.11
CA ASP A 48 -19.42 -10.48 0.88
C ASP A 48 -17.97 -10.63 1.36
N ALA A 49 -16.99 -10.58 0.45
CA ALA A 49 -15.56 -10.57 0.80
C ALA A 49 -15.21 -9.40 1.71
N HIS A 50 -15.69 -8.19 1.42
CA HIS A 50 -15.44 -7.01 2.22
C HIS A 50 -16.04 -7.14 3.64
N VAL A 51 -17.28 -7.61 3.75
CA VAL A 51 -17.94 -7.86 5.05
C VAL A 51 -17.21 -8.95 5.85
N ASN A 52 -16.82 -10.04 5.20
CA ASN A 52 -16.08 -11.13 5.86
C ASN A 52 -14.70 -10.66 6.31
N MET A 53 -13.98 -9.88 5.49
CA MET A 53 -12.70 -9.31 5.91
C MET A 53 -12.86 -8.39 7.13
N LEU A 54 -13.99 -7.70 7.29
CA LEU A 54 -14.26 -6.85 8.46
C LEU A 54 -14.68 -7.62 9.72
N THR A 55 -15.35 -8.77 9.59
CA THR A 55 -16.07 -9.41 10.70
C THR A 55 -15.65 -10.86 10.99
N HIS A 56 -15.28 -11.64 9.97
CA HIS A 56 -15.10 -13.08 10.09
C HIS A 56 -13.97 -13.44 11.05
N ASN A 57 -14.27 -14.29 12.03
CA ASN A 57 -13.35 -14.82 13.03
C ASN A 57 -12.53 -13.75 13.79
N ARG A 58 -13.05 -12.53 13.89
CA ARG A 58 -12.44 -11.44 14.67
C ARG A 58 -13.13 -11.33 16.03
N ARG A 59 -12.34 -11.18 17.10
CA ARG A 59 -12.86 -10.85 18.44
C ARG A 59 -13.67 -9.56 18.46
N ARG A 60 -13.27 -8.58 17.63
CA ARG A 60 -13.97 -7.32 17.41
C ARG A 60 -13.95 -7.00 15.92
N ALA A 61 -15.13 -6.74 15.35
CA ALA A 61 -15.23 -6.30 13.96
C ALA A 61 -14.38 -5.04 13.73
N SER A 62 -13.63 -5.03 12.64
CA SER A 62 -12.94 -3.82 12.20
C SER A 62 -13.96 -2.83 11.67
N ARG A 63 -13.75 -1.54 11.89
CA ARG A 63 -14.61 -0.48 11.33
C ARG A 63 -14.35 -0.25 9.84
N TYR A 64 -13.11 -0.49 9.40
CA TYR A 64 -12.65 -0.27 8.04
C TYR A 64 -11.47 -1.19 7.74
N LEU A 65 -11.30 -1.57 6.47
CA LEU A 65 -10.11 -2.26 5.99
C LEU A 65 -8.99 -1.23 5.80
N LYS A 66 -7.74 -1.66 5.97
CA LYS A 66 -6.58 -0.78 5.93
C LYS A 66 -5.53 -1.33 4.97
N TRP A 67 -5.27 -0.59 3.90
CA TRP A 67 -4.41 -1.04 2.81
C TRP A 67 -3.10 -0.25 2.68
N THR A 68 -2.73 0.48 3.74
CA THR A 68 -1.67 1.49 3.69
C THR A 68 -0.31 1.02 4.22
N LYS A 69 -0.23 -0.20 4.78
CA LYS A 69 1.00 -0.81 5.29
C LYS A 69 0.83 -2.33 5.32
N ALA A 70 1.89 -3.09 5.08
CA ALA A 70 1.86 -4.56 5.05
C ALA A 70 1.25 -5.20 6.32
N SER A 71 1.51 -4.66 7.51
CA SER A 71 0.89 -5.15 8.75
C SER A 71 -0.62 -4.96 8.76
N TYR A 72 -1.11 -3.81 8.29
CA TYR A 72 -2.54 -3.52 8.20
C TYR A 72 -3.24 -4.35 7.12
N ILE A 73 -2.56 -4.61 6.02
CA ILE A 73 -3.05 -5.48 4.95
C ILE A 73 -3.18 -6.91 5.48
N ARG A 74 -2.16 -7.42 6.20
CA ARG A 74 -2.24 -8.72 6.90
C ARG A 74 -3.46 -8.78 7.80
N ASP A 75 -3.62 -7.77 8.64
CA ASP A 75 -4.72 -7.71 9.60
C ASP A 75 -6.07 -7.74 8.89
N SER A 76 -6.18 -7.10 7.71
CA SER A 76 -7.38 -7.04 6.89
C SER A 76 -7.74 -8.40 6.26
N ILE A 77 -6.74 -9.16 5.80
CA ILE A 77 -6.98 -10.36 4.99
C ILE A 77 -6.88 -11.69 5.75
N GLN A 78 -6.18 -11.75 6.89
CA GLN A 78 -5.71 -13.01 7.51
C GLN A 78 -6.76 -14.06 7.87
N PHE A 79 -8.05 -13.70 7.91
CA PHE A 79 -9.16 -14.62 8.18
C PHE A 79 -9.91 -15.06 6.93
N VAL A 80 -9.56 -14.50 5.76
CA VAL A 80 -10.24 -14.76 4.47
C VAL A 80 -9.24 -15.27 3.43
N LEU A 81 -8.09 -14.61 3.31
CA LEU A 81 -6.95 -15.06 2.49
C LEU A 81 -5.87 -15.63 3.39
N ASN A 82 -5.21 -16.69 2.92
CA ASN A 82 -4.07 -17.23 3.64
C ASN A 82 -2.88 -16.24 3.54
N ILE A 83 -2.21 -15.98 4.66
CA ILE A 83 -1.02 -15.11 4.68
C ILE A 83 0.18 -15.75 3.96
N THR A 84 0.16 -17.04 3.67
CA THR A 84 1.18 -17.70 2.82
C THR A 84 0.89 -17.55 1.33
N ASP A 85 -0.24 -16.94 0.96
CA ASP A 85 -0.60 -16.71 -0.43
C ASP A 85 0.35 -15.70 -1.10
N CYS A 86 0.49 -15.83 -2.43
CA CYS A 86 1.37 -14.99 -3.23
C CYS A 86 1.04 -13.50 -3.10
N PHE A 87 -0.25 -13.14 -2.96
CA PHE A 87 -0.69 -11.77 -2.75
C PHE A 87 0.01 -11.13 -1.55
N TYR A 88 -0.05 -11.78 -0.38
CA TYR A 88 0.54 -11.20 0.84
C TYR A 88 2.06 -11.21 0.78
N SER A 89 2.66 -12.27 0.22
CA SER A 89 4.11 -12.36 0.03
C SER A 89 4.65 -11.18 -0.79
N ASN A 90 3.99 -10.85 -1.91
CA ASN A 90 4.35 -9.70 -2.74
C ASN A 90 4.13 -8.35 -2.02
N ILE A 91 3.06 -8.22 -1.24
CA ILE A 91 2.85 -7.04 -0.39
C ILE A 91 3.98 -6.87 0.65
N GLN A 92 4.49 -7.96 1.22
CA GLN A 92 5.60 -7.90 2.18
C GLN A 92 6.90 -7.48 1.51
N ILE A 93 7.22 -8.04 0.34
CA ILE A 93 8.41 -7.66 -0.46
C ILE A 93 8.41 -6.16 -0.72
N HIS A 94 7.24 -5.60 -1.05
CA HIS A 94 7.05 -4.17 -1.33
C HIS A 94 6.65 -3.34 -0.10
N GLY A 95 6.71 -3.90 1.10
CA GLY A 95 6.19 -3.26 2.31
C GLY A 95 6.86 -1.94 2.67
N ASN A 96 8.18 -1.84 2.41
CA ASN A 96 8.95 -0.62 2.65
C ASN A 96 8.45 0.54 1.77
N ILE A 97 8.33 0.31 0.46
CA ILE A 97 7.92 1.36 -0.48
C ILE A 97 6.47 1.81 -0.25
N ILE A 98 5.57 0.88 0.06
CA ILE A 98 4.18 1.20 0.44
C ILE A 98 4.17 2.10 1.69
N ASN A 99 4.98 1.77 2.70
CA ASN A 99 5.05 2.56 3.93
C ASN A 99 5.70 3.94 3.70
N GLU A 100 6.72 4.06 2.84
CA GLU A 100 7.26 5.36 2.45
C GLU A 100 6.20 6.23 1.77
N MET A 101 5.47 5.69 0.80
CA MET A 101 4.38 6.40 0.13
C MET A 101 3.30 6.86 1.13
N ARG A 102 2.96 6.02 2.11
CA ARG A 102 2.04 6.37 3.21
C ARG A 102 2.56 7.55 4.04
N ILE A 103 3.84 7.54 4.42
CA ILE A 103 4.47 8.63 5.20
C ILE A 103 4.38 9.94 4.43
N VAL A 104 4.79 9.92 3.16
CA VAL A 104 4.74 11.10 2.28
C VAL A 104 3.30 11.61 2.17
N ARG A 105 2.33 10.75 1.83
CA ARG A 105 0.90 11.08 1.72
C ARG A 105 0.36 11.70 3.02
N ASN A 106 0.66 11.09 4.17
CA ASN A 106 0.17 11.57 5.46
C ASN A 106 0.75 12.94 5.83
N HIS A 107 2.03 13.18 5.48
CA HIS A 107 2.62 14.50 5.67
C HIS A 107 1.99 15.55 4.77
N VAL A 108 1.68 15.22 3.50
CA VAL A 108 0.94 16.10 2.58
C VAL A 108 -0.41 16.49 3.21
N ALA A 109 -1.17 15.50 3.69
CA ALA A 109 -2.56 15.68 4.08
C ALA A 109 -2.74 16.37 5.45
N HIS A 110 -1.92 16.02 6.44
CA HIS A 110 -2.18 16.43 7.83
C HIS A 110 -1.21 17.51 8.36
N ARG A 111 0.03 17.55 7.87
CA ARG A 111 1.08 18.49 8.32
C ARG A 111 1.24 18.60 9.86
N SER A 112 0.89 17.56 10.61
CA SER A 112 1.02 17.54 12.07
C SER A 112 2.46 17.27 12.50
N THR A 113 2.79 17.55 13.76
CA THR A 113 4.11 17.27 14.34
C THR A 113 4.50 15.80 14.19
N SER A 114 3.54 14.89 14.37
CA SER A 114 3.77 13.45 14.20
C SER A 114 4.14 13.09 12.76
N THR A 115 3.38 13.55 11.76
CA THR A 115 3.69 13.24 10.35
C THR A 115 4.96 13.94 9.88
N LYS A 116 5.28 15.11 10.45
CA LYS A 116 6.57 15.80 10.23
C LYS A 116 7.74 14.95 10.73
N ASN A 117 7.64 14.35 11.91
CA ASN A 117 8.70 13.49 12.45
C ASN A 117 8.90 12.23 11.60
N GLU A 118 7.81 11.56 11.18
CA GLU A 118 7.89 10.43 10.23
C GLU A 118 8.56 10.84 8.92
N TYR A 119 8.19 12.00 8.37
CA TYR A 119 8.77 12.52 7.13
C TYR A 119 10.25 12.88 7.28
N LEU A 120 10.66 13.51 8.38
CA LEU A 120 12.07 13.79 8.64
C LEU A 120 12.89 12.49 8.73
N ASN A 121 12.37 11.46 9.41
CA ASN A 121 13.03 10.16 9.48
C ASN A 121 13.18 9.51 8.09
N LEU A 122 12.16 9.62 7.23
CA LEU A 122 12.24 9.20 5.83
C LEU A 122 13.37 9.95 5.08
N LEU A 123 13.44 11.28 5.23
CA LEU A 123 14.50 12.06 4.58
C LEU A 123 15.90 11.66 5.06
N ARG A 124 16.08 11.43 6.36
CA ARG A 124 17.35 10.95 6.94
C ARG A 124 17.76 9.61 6.35
N SER A 125 16.81 8.67 6.24
CA SER A 125 17.05 7.37 5.63
C SER A 125 17.49 7.49 4.16
N ARG A 126 16.86 8.39 3.39
CA ARG A 126 17.14 8.52 1.95
C ARG A 126 18.37 9.34 1.60
N TYR A 127 18.63 10.44 2.31
CA TYR A 127 19.69 11.39 1.97
C TYR A 127 20.90 11.33 2.90
N GLY A 128 20.78 10.69 4.07
CA GLY A 128 21.73 10.81 5.17
C GLY A 128 21.66 12.18 5.86
N GLY A 129 22.26 12.29 7.05
CA GLY A 129 22.35 13.55 7.80
C GLY A 129 21.00 14.06 8.31
N ASN A 130 20.82 15.39 8.34
CA ASN A 130 19.60 16.06 8.83
C ASN A 130 19.00 16.99 7.76
N PRO A 131 18.57 16.45 6.61
CA PRO A 131 18.09 17.24 5.48
C PRO A 131 16.81 18.00 5.83
N ASN A 132 16.81 19.30 5.60
CA ASN A 132 15.63 20.15 5.77
C ASN A 132 15.02 20.49 4.41
N LEU A 133 14.30 19.52 3.83
CA LEU A 133 13.65 19.68 2.52
C LEU A 133 12.14 19.79 2.69
N THR A 134 11.55 20.79 2.05
CA THR A 134 10.10 20.83 1.89
C THR A 134 9.63 19.62 1.09
N LEU A 135 8.40 19.19 1.32
CA LEU A 135 7.80 18.05 0.65
C LEU A 135 7.78 18.20 -0.88
N GLY A 136 7.43 19.40 -1.37
CA GLY A 136 7.49 19.70 -2.80
C GLY A 136 8.90 19.54 -3.38
N ALA A 137 9.91 20.07 -2.70
CA ALA A 137 11.32 19.95 -3.10
C ALA A 137 11.79 18.49 -3.06
N PHE A 138 11.38 17.73 -2.05
CA PHE A 138 11.64 16.30 -1.97
C PHE A 138 11.06 15.54 -3.16
N LEU A 139 9.78 15.75 -3.51
CA LEU A 139 9.12 15.00 -4.58
C LEU A 139 9.75 15.24 -5.96
N ILE A 140 10.24 16.44 -6.23
CA ILE A 140 10.88 16.78 -7.52
C ILE A 140 12.41 16.59 -7.50
N SER A 141 13.00 16.32 -6.33
CA SER A 141 14.44 16.15 -6.17
C SER A 141 14.96 14.98 -7.01
N LYS A 142 16.10 15.23 -7.69
CA LYS A 142 16.93 14.24 -8.40
C LYS A 142 18.32 14.09 -7.78
N THR A 143 18.52 14.55 -6.56
CA THR A 143 19.86 14.70 -5.96
C THR A 143 20.59 13.37 -5.76
N ARG A 144 19.87 12.26 -5.57
CA ARG A 144 20.44 10.92 -5.33
C ARG A 144 20.09 9.90 -6.43
N ASN A 145 19.15 10.23 -7.31
CA ASN A 145 18.63 9.32 -8.33
C ASN A 145 18.47 10.09 -9.66
N PRO A 146 18.67 9.44 -10.82
CA PRO A 146 18.49 10.08 -12.13
C PRO A 146 17.05 10.51 -12.41
N ILE A 147 16.09 9.89 -11.71
CA ILE A 147 14.66 10.21 -11.77
C ILE A 147 14.21 10.95 -10.50
N SER A 148 13.14 11.74 -10.65
CA SER A 148 12.54 12.42 -9.50
C SER A 148 11.88 11.42 -8.55
N ASN A 149 11.78 11.75 -7.26
CA ASN A 149 11.13 10.88 -6.28
C ASN A 149 9.65 10.59 -6.62
N ILE A 150 8.92 11.56 -7.18
CA ILE A 150 7.53 11.32 -7.62
C ILE A 150 7.47 10.32 -8.77
N GLU A 151 8.37 10.41 -9.73
CA GLU A 151 8.46 9.45 -10.84
C GLU A 151 8.86 8.05 -10.34
N TYR A 152 9.79 7.98 -9.39
CA TYR A 152 10.13 6.74 -8.70
C TYR A 152 8.90 6.10 -8.06
N TYR A 153 8.08 6.85 -7.32
CA TYR A 153 6.85 6.32 -6.72
C TYR A 153 5.81 5.86 -7.75
N ILE A 154 5.67 6.56 -8.88
CA ILE A 154 4.77 6.14 -9.98
C ILE A 154 5.23 4.79 -10.55
N ARG A 155 6.53 4.65 -10.81
CA ARG A 155 7.09 3.39 -11.32
C ARG A 155 6.95 2.26 -10.29
N ALA A 156 7.26 2.54 -9.03
CA ALA A 156 7.11 1.58 -7.96
C ALA A 156 5.66 1.12 -7.81
N ALA A 157 4.68 2.02 -7.81
CA ALA A 157 3.27 1.67 -7.76
C ALA A 157 2.88 0.71 -8.88
N LYS A 158 3.34 0.96 -10.11
CA LYS A 158 3.09 0.05 -11.26
C LYS A 158 3.68 -1.34 -11.01
N ILE A 159 4.89 -1.43 -10.48
CA ILE A 159 5.56 -2.70 -10.15
C ILE A 159 4.77 -3.44 -9.08
N VAL A 160 4.45 -2.77 -7.97
CA VAL A 160 3.66 -3.35 -6.86
C VAL A 160 2.35 -3.94 -7.37
N LEU A 161 1.57 -3.17 -8.13
CA LEU A 161 0.27 -3.62 -8.64
C LEU A 161 0.40 -4.78 -9.65
N ASN A 162 1.48 -4.80 -10.44
CA ASN A 162 1.73 -5.90 -11.35
C ASN A 162 2.11 -7.19 -10.59
N ASP A 163 2.96 -7.08 -9.58
CA ASP A 163 3.44 -8.24 -8.83
C ASP A 163 2.34 -8.89 -8.00
N ILE A 164 1.51 -8.10 -7.30
CA ILE A 164 0.38 -8.64 -6.51
C ILE A 164 -0.70 -9.33 -7.35
N THR A 165 -0.66 -9.18 -8.68
CA THR A 165 -1.60 -9.83 -9.61
C THR A 165 -0.96 -10.92 -10.46
N LYS A 166 0.36 -11.11 -10.38
CA LYS A 166 1.11 -12.04 -11.23
C LYS A 166 0.82 -13.50 -10.89
N GLY A 167 0.76 -13.82 -9.59
CA GLY A 167 0.66 -15.17 -9.06
C GLY A 167 2.01 -15.86 -8.94
#